data_AF-A0A2W4NC29-F1
#
_entry.id   AF-A0A2W4NC29-F1
#
_cell.length_a   1.000
_cell.length_b   1.000
_cell.length_c   1.000
_cell.angle_alpha   90.00
_cell.angle_beta   90.00
_cell.angle_gamma   90.00
#
_symmetry.space_group_name_H-M   'P 1'
#
loop_
_entity.id
_entity.type
_entity.pdbx_description
1 polymer ?
#
loop_
_entity_poly.entity_id
_entity_poly.type
_entity_poly.pdbx_seq_one_letter_code
_entity_poly.pdbx_strand_id
1 'polypeptide(L)'
;MGARDRSSAGCSRRRDRRFAGDAPRAGCSPGRGGTACHREVFDLRIWVYATPADLPADPPRVGAAVAIDVLRATSTIAQALWAGARAVMPYLEPEEARRAAAAATATGSSGKPDSSGSAGLPGSPGAGPHLPPLLAGERGGVQIPGFDLGNSPREMTPERVRGREIYVTTTNGTRAILRAAALGPVYLAALVNRAAVVDRLAALGADVAVVCAGGQGAFSLEDIVGAGALVDGLAARGIGVPGNDLALAAVALFRHWEGRLAELFRQTDHGRRLLELGLAADLDWCARLDVLPVAPCYREGRITAA
;
A
#
# COMPACT_ATOMS: atom_id res chain seq x y z
N MET A 1 31.02 -1.00 58.44
CA MET A 1 31.88 0.20 58.61
C MET A 1 33.16 -0.06 57.85
N GLY A 2 33.57 0.67 56.81
CA GLY A 2 33.04 1.78 56.04
C GLY A 2 33.99 1.88 54.83
N ALA A 3 33.41 2.02 53.64
CA ALA A 3 34.08 1.85 52.35
C ALA A 3 35.15 2.93 52.09
N ARG A 4 36.20 2.53 51.36
CA ARG A 4 37.29 3.40 50.92
C ARG A 4 36.87 4.24 49.73
N ASP A 5 37.12 5.53 49.89
CA ASP A 5 37.04 6.60 48.92
C ASP A 5 38.20 6.51 47.92
N ARG A 6 37.94 6.58 46.60
CA ARG A 6 38.90 7.02 45.59
C ARG A 6 38.18 7.66 44.40
N SER A 7 38.58 8.91 44.21
CA SER A 7 38.30 9.85 43.14
C SER A 7 38.55 9.31 41.73
N SER A 8 37.67 9.73 40.81
CA SER A 8 37.79 9.58 39.37
C SER A 8 38.69 10.68 38.79
N ALA A 9 39.85 10.28 38.28
CA ALA A 9 40.68 11.09 37.40
C ALA A 9 40.24 10.90 35.94
N GLY A 10 40.20 12.02 35.20
CA GLY A 10 39.79 12.08 33.81
C GLY A 10 40.68 11.28 32.86
N CYS A 11 40.07 10.84 31.76
CA CYS A 11 40.77 10.27 30.61
C CYS A 11 40.39 11.07 29.36
N SER A 12 41.35 11.84 28.87
CA SER A 12 41.38 12.45 27.55
C SER A 12 41.36 11.39 26.44
N ARG A 13 40.70 11.65 25.30
CA ARG A 13 41.23 11.33 23.96
C ARG A 13 40.45 12.01 22.83
N ARG A 14 41.23 12.75 22.04
CA ARG A 14 40.95 13.35 20.72
C ARG A 14 40.45 12.30 19.71
N ARG A 15 39.60 12.70 18.76
CA ARG A 15 39.99 13.01 17.36
C ARG A 15 38.78 13.23 16.44
N ASP A 16 38.82 14.37 15.76
CA ASP A 16 38.20 14.65 14.47
C ASP A 16 38.51 13.59 13.41
N ARG A 17 37.49 13.20 12.64
CA ARG A 17 37.58 12.79 11.21
C ARG A 17 36.23 13.11 10.56
N ARG A 18 36.06 14.30 9.98
CA ARG A 18 36.14 14.60 8.53
C ARG A 18 35.45 13.55 7.65
N PHE A 19 34.22 13.87 7.24
CA PHE A 19 33.65 13.41 5.97
C PHE A 19 34.38 14.15 4.84
N ALA A 20 35.26 13.45 4.14
CA ALA A 20 35.80 13.87 2.85
C ALA A 20 35.74 12.65 1.93
N GLY A 21 34.84 12.70 0.96
CA GLY A 21 34.77 11.78 -0.17
C GLY A 21 34.70 12.63 -1.43
N ASP A 22 35.74 12.51 -2.26
CA ASP A 22 36.02 13.32 -3.44
C ASP A 22 34.92 13.23 -4.51
N ALA A 23 34.50 14.41 -5.01
CA ALA A 23 33.79 14.55 -6.28
C ALA A 23 34.80 14.91 -7.38
N PRO A 24 34.63 14.44 -8.63
CA PRO A 24 35.55 14.77 -9.71
C PRO A 24 35.42 16.25 -10.10
N ARG A 25 36.57 16.90 -10.26
CA ARG A 25 36.68 18.30 -10.70
C ARG A 25 36.27 18.41 -12.17
N ALA A 26 35.19 19.13 -12.43
CA ALA A 26 34.90 19.75 -13.72
C ALA A 26 34.80 21.27 -13.50
N GLY A 27 35.66 22.01 -14.20
CA GLY A 27 35.75 23.47 -14.07
C GLY A 27 34.53 24.18 -14.62
N CYS A 28 34.05 25.19 -13.89
CA CYS A 28 33.14 26.22 -14.38
C CYS A 28 33.52 27.57 -13.80
N SER A 29 33.71 28.56 -14.68
CA SER A 29 33.98 29.97 -14.37
C SER A 29 32.77 30.65 -13.71
N PRO A 30 32.94 31.71 -12.91
CA PRO A 30 31.82 32.34 -12.21
C PRO A 30 31.04 33.29 -13.14
N GLY A 31 29.89 32.82 -13.61
CA GLY A 31 28.89 33.61 -14.35
C GLY A 31 27.64 33.83 -13.49
N ARG A 32 27.49 35.08 -13.04
CA ARG A 32 26.35 35.77 -12.40
C ARG A 32 25.00 35.01 -12.37
N GLY A 33 24.44 34.91 -11.16
CA GLY A 33 22.99 34.98 -10.92
C GLY A 33 22.19 33.71 -11.21
N GLY A 34 22.46 32.64 -10.47
CA GLY A 34 21.53 31.52 -10.33
C GLY A 34 21.06 31.46 -8.88
N THR A 35 19.80 31.78 -8.63
CA THR A 35 19.12 31.37 -7.39
C THR A 35 19.29 29.86 -7.27
N ALA A 36 20.03 29.43 -6.24
CA ALA A 36 20.03 28.03 -5.84
C ALA A 36 18.56 27.64 -5.66
N CYS A 37 18.09 26.71 -6.50
CA CYS A 37 16.78 26.11 -6.36
C CYS A 37 16.86 25.25 -5.10
N HIS A 38 16.71 25.90 -3.94
CA HIS A 38 16.42 25.23 -2.69
C HIS A 38 15.15 24.45 -2.96
N ARG A 39 15.29 23.15 -3.21
CA ARG A 39 14.16 22.23 -3.23
C ARG A 39 13.55 22.35 -1.84
N GLU A 40 12.43 23.07 -1.72
CA GLU A 40 11.68 23.13 -0.47
C GLU A 40 11.46 21.68 -0.03
N VAL A 41 12.16 21.27 1.02
CA VAL A 41 11.88 20.01 1.69
C VAL A 41 10.54 20.26 2.32
N PHE A 42 9.47 19.79 1.70
CA PHE A 42 8.15 19.84 2.31
C PHE A 42 8.26 19.02 3.61
N ASP A 43 8.08 19.69 4.75
CA ASP A 43 8.02 19.09 6.09
C ASP A 43 6.70 18.29 6.25
N LEU A 44 6.42 17.39 5.32
CA LEU A 44 5.25 16.52 5.38
C LEU A 44 5.43 15.51 6.51
N ARG A 45 4.36 15.21 7.21
CA ARG A 45 4.34 14.25 8.29
C ARG A 45 3.71 12.95 7.80
N ILE A 46 4.37 11.84 8.11
CA ILE A 46 3.91 10.50 7.75
C ILE A 46 3.65 9.71 9.03
N TRP A 47 2.39 9.50 9.37
CA TRP A 47 2.00 8.69 10.53
C TRP A 47 1.78 7.24 10.13
N VAL A 48 2.21 6.30 10.96
CA VAL A 48 1.92 4.88 10.79
C VAL A 48 1.08 4.39 11.97
N TYR A 49 -0.01 3.68 11.68
CA TYR A 49 -0.89 3.03 12.64
C TYR A 49 -0.85 1.51 12.40
N ALA A 50 -0.63 0.74 13.45
CA ALA A 50 -0.37 -0.70 13.35
C ALA A 50 -1.61 -1.52 13.00
N THR A 51 -2.77 -1.00 13.39
CA THR A 51 -4.10 -1.55 13.10
C THR A 51 -5.11 -0.41 12.88
N PRO A 52 -6.30 -0.71 12.32
CA PRO A 52 -7.36 0.30 12.20
C PRO A 52 -7.89 0.80 13.56
N ALA A 53 -7.68 0.06 14.64
CA ALA A 53 -8.09 0.43 15.99
C ALA A 53 -7.15 1.47 16.62
N ASP A 54 -5.91 1.57 16.14
CA ASP A 54 -4.91 2.54 16.64
C ASP A 54 -5.13 3.95 16.07
N LEU A 55 -6.03 4.11 15.10
CA LEU A 55 -6.43 5.42 14.61
C LEU A 55 -7.15 6.19 15.74
N PRO A 56 -6.61 7.35 16.16
CA PRO A 56 -7.19 8.12 17.25
C PRO A 56 -8.55 8.69 16.84
N ALA A 57 -9.34 9.08 17.84
CA ALA A 57 -10.64 9.71 17.62
C ALA A 57 -10.54 11.04 16.85
N ASP A 58 -9.45 11.79 17.07
CA ASP A 58 -9.10 13.01 16.35
C ASP A 58 -7.75 12.81 15.62
N PRO A 59 -7.75 12.23 14.41
CA PRO A 59 -6.56 11.98 13.64
C PRO A 59 -6.00 13.27 13.01
N PRO A 60 -4.69 13.32 12.71
CA PRO A 60 -4.10 14.45 12.00
C PRO A 60 -4.79 14.68 10.66
N ARG A 61 -4.89 15.94 10.24
CA ARG A 61 -5.40 16.29 8.91
C ARG A 61 -4.37 15.88 7.87
N VAL A 62 -4.75 15.00 6.96
CA VAL A 62 -3.89 14.45 5.91
C VAL A 62 -4.50 14.73 4.53
N GLY A 63 -3.65 14.81 3.51
CA GLY A 63 -4.11 14.94 2.12
C GLY A 63 -4.55 13.60 1.52
N ALA A 64 -4.03 12.50 2.06
CA ALA A 64 -4.45 11.15 1.72
C ALA A 64 -4.15 10.17 2.86
N ALA A 65 -4.89 9.08 2.89
CA ALA A 65 -4.55 7.91 3.69
C ALA A 65 -3.99 6.79 2.80
N VAL A 66 -3.33 5.83 3.43
CA VAL A 66 -2.82 4.62 2.81
C VAL A 66 -3.27 3.42 3.61
N ALA A 67 -3.89 2.44 2.98
CA ALA A 67 -4.18 1.14 3.58
C ALA A 67 -3.10 0.13 3.18
N ILE A 68 -2.63 -0.67 4.13
CA ILE A 68 -1.65 -1.74 3.91
C ILE A 68 -2.17 -3.05 4.50
N ASP A 69 -2.21 -4.08 3.65
CA ASP A 69 -2.50 -5.48 4.00
C ASP A 69 -1.66 -6.32 3.03
N VAL A 70 -0.39 -6.54 3.37
CA VAL A 70 0.61 -7.11 2.45
C VAL A 70 0.26 -8.56 2.12
N LEU A 71 -0.19 -9.31 3.14
CA LEU A 71 -0.64 -10.69 3.04
C LEU A 71 -2.14 -10.76 3.37
N ARG A 72 -3.04 -10.60 2.41
CA ARG A 72 -2.81 -10.48 0.95
C ARG A 72 -3.62 -9.37 0.30
N ALA A 73 -4.52 -8.70 1.01
CA ALA A 73 -5.60 -7.95 0.36
C ALA A 73 -5.10 -6.83 -0.57
N THR A 74 -4.17 -6.00 -0.10
CA THR A 74 -3.66 -4.89 -0.94
C THR A 74 -2.80 -5.37 -2.10
N SER A 75 -2.00 -6.42 -1.89
CA SER A 75 -1.23 -7.09 -2.96
C SER A 75 -2.14 -7.68 -4.04
N THR A 76 -3.24 -8.31 -3.64
CA THR A 76 -4.24 -8.89 -4.54
C THR A 76 -4.98 -7.82 -5.33
N ILE A 77 -5.40 -6.74 -4.69
CA ILE A 77 -6.11 -5.63 -5.35
C ILE A 77 -5.19 -4.92 -6.35
N ALA A 78 -3.93 -4.66 -5.99
CA ALA A 78 -2.94 -4.10 -6.90
C ALA A 78 -2.75 -4.99 -8.13
N GLN A 79 -2.59 -6.30 -7.93
CA GLN A 79 -2.44 -7.26 -9.03
C GLN A 79 -3.69 -7.29 -9.93
N ALA A 80 -4.90 -7.28 -9.35
CA ALA A 80 -6.13 -7.28 -10.13
C ALA A 80 -6.27 -6.05 -11.03
N LEU A 81 -6.00 -4.85 -10.49
CA LEU A 81 -6.07 -3.61 -11.26
C LEU A 81 -4.97 -3.54 -12.32
N TRP A 82 -3.75 -4.00 -12.00
CA TRP A 82 -2.68 -4.10 -12.98
C TRP A 82 -2.99 -5.09 -14.11
N ALA A 83 -3.67 -6.21 -13.80
CA ALA A 83 -4.13 -7.19 -14.78
C ALA A 83 -5.31 -6.72 -15.65
N GLY A 84 -5.87 -5.54 -15.35
CA GLY A 84 -6.89 -4.86 -16.14
C GLY A 84 -8.31 -4.95 -15.59
N ALA A 85 -8.49 -5.29 -14.31
CA ALA A 85 -9.79 -5.13 -13.65
C ALA A 85 -10.25 -3.67 -13.73
N ARG A 86 -11.53 -3.44 -14.02
CA ARG A 86 -12.12 -2.10 -14.19
C ARG A 86 -12.19 -1.36 -12.86
N ALA A 87 -12.60 -2.05 -11.80
CA ALA A 87 -12.65 -1.54 -10.43
C ALA A 87 -12.75 -2.70 -9.44
N VAL A 88 -12.42 -2.42 -8.18
CA VAL A 88 -12.65 -3.31 -7.05
C VAL A 88 -13.54 -2.62 -6.01
N MET A 89 -14.57 -3.30 -5.52
CA MET A 89 -15.52 -2.78 -4.53
C MET A 89 -15.37 -3.57 -3.22
N PRO A 90 -14.87 -2.96 -2.14
CA PRO A 90 -14.65 -3.64 -0.87
C PRO A 90 -15.93 -3.70 -0.02
N TYR A 91 -16.17 -4.87 0.58
CA TYR A 91 -17.28 -5.12 1.50
C TYR A 91 -16.78 -5.78 2.79
N LEU A 92 -17.48 -5.50 3.89
CA LEU A 92 -17.21 -6.17 5.16
C LEU A 92 -17.75 -7.60 5.12
N GLU A 93 -19.00 -7.76 4.70
CA GLU A 93 -19.67 -9.07 4.74
C GLU A 93 -19.84 -9.73 3.37
N PRO A 94 -19.74 -11.07 3.28
CA PRO A 94 -19.86 -11.77 2.00
C PRO A 94 -21.25 -11.61 1.38
N GLU A 95 -22.30 -11.59 2.20
CA GLU A 95 -23.68 -11.41 1.71
C GLU A 95 -23.90 -10.02 1.11
N GLU A 96 -23.22 -9.00 1.62
CA GLU A 96 -23.26 -7.65 1.04
C GLU A 96 -22.60 -7.63 -0.33
N ALA A 97 -21.42 -8.26 -0.46
CA ALA A 97 -20.73 -8.40 -1.74
C ALA A 97 -21.60 -9.14 -2.77
N ARG A 98 -22.25 -10.24 -2.37
CA ARG A 98 -23.16 -11.02 -3.23
C ARG A 98 -24.35 -10.19 -3.71
N ARG A 99 -25.04 -9.50 -2.79
CA ARG A 99 -26.19 -8.65 -3.13
C ARG A 99 -25.78 -7.54 -4.09
N ALA A 100 -24.64 -6.90 -3.86
CA ALA A 100 -24.17 -5.81 -4.69
C ALA A 100 -23.72 -6.29 -6.10
N ALA A 101 -23.06 -7.44 -6.19
CA ALA A 101 -22.69 -8.05 -7.48
C ALA A 101 -23.94 -8.47 -8.29
N ALA A 102 -24.94 -9.05 -7.62
CA ALA A 102 -26.20 -9.42 -8.26
C ALA A 102 -26.96 -8.19 -8.78
N ALA A 103 -27.01 -7.11 -7.98
CA ALA A 103 -27.64 -5.85 -8.39
C ALA A 103 -26.96 -5.23 -9.62
N ALA A 104 -25.62 -5.25 -9.68
CA ALA A 104 -24.87 -4.75 -10.82
C ALA A 104 -25.09 -5.57 -12.11
N THR A 105 -25.32 -6.88 -11.96
CA THR A 105 -25.66 -7.75 -13.10
C THR A 105 -27.05 -7.43 -13.63
N ALA A 106 -28.02 -7.16 -12.74
CA ALA A 106 -29.38 -6.81 -13.12
C ALA A 106 -29.46 -5.46 -13.86
N THR A 107 -28.67 -4.46 -13.47
CA THR A 107 -28.63 -3.15 -14.12
C THR A 107 -27.90 -3.15 -15.47
N GLY A 108 -26.95 -4.07 -15.68
CA GLY A 108 -26.24 -4.24 -16.97
C GLY A 108 -27.03 -4.96 -18.07
N SER A 109 -28.15 -5.62 -17.73
CA SER A 109 -28.97 -6.42 -18.66
C SER A 109 -30.13 -5.64 -19.31
N SER A 110 -30.33 -4.35 -18.99
CA SER A 110 -31.45 -3.54 -19.51
C SER A 110 -31.10 -2.69 -20.75
N GLY A 111 -29.91 -2.84 -21.31
CA GLY A 111 -29.53 -2.22 -22.58
C GLY A 111 -30.27 -2.84 -23.77
N LYS A 112 -31.44 -2.29 -24.11
CA LYS A 112 -32.06 -2.48 -25.42
C LYS A 112 -31.02 -2.04 -26.48
N PRO A 113 -30.84 -2.75 -27.61
CA PRO A 113 -29.94 -2.26 -28.64
C PRO A 113 -30.55 -0.97 -29.20
N ASP A 114 -29.88 0.16 -28.98
CA ASP A 114 -30.27 1.43 -29.55
C ASP A 114 -30.12 1.33 -31.07
N SER A 115 -31.25 1.16 -31.76
CA SER A 115 -31.35 1.09 -33.22
C SER A 115 -31.22 2.46 -33.89
N SER A 116 -30.33 3.33 -33.40
CA SER A 116 -30.05 4.61 -34.05
C SER A 116 -28.56 4.75 -34.29
N GLY A 117 -28.16 4.43 -35.53
CA GLY A 117 -26.82 4.70 -36.01
C GLY A 117 -26.55 6.20 -35.97
N SER A 118 -25.57 6.60 -35.17
CA SER A 118 -24.79 7.81 -35.42
C SER A 118 -23.34 7.52 -35.11
N ALA A 119 -22.48 7.72 -36.12
CA ALA A 119 -21.05 7.49 -36.03
C ALA A 119 -20.42 8.53 -35.09
N GLY A 120 -19.97 8.08 -33.92
CA GLY A 120 -19.22 8.89 -32.96
C GLY A 120 -17.72 8.92 -33.26
N LEU A 121 -17.12 10.08 -32.98
CA LEU A 121 -15.70 10.42 -33.18
C LEU A 121 -14.72 9.47 -32.45
N PRO A 122 -13.50 9.22 -32.99
CA PRO A 122 -12.51 8.36 -32.36
C PRO A 122 -11.72 9.14 -31.28
N GLY A 123 -11.73 8.66 -30.03
CA GLY A 123 -10.84 9.23 -28.99
C GLY A 123 -11.17 8.92 -27.53
N SER A 124 -12.39 8.51 -27.18
CA SER A 124 -12.69 8.00 -25.84
C SER A 124 -12.53 6.49 -25.80
N PRO A 125 -11.90 5.88 -24.77
CA PRO A 125 -11.97 4.44 -24.58
C PRO A 125 -13.44 4.10 -24.33
N GLY A 126 -14.14 3.72 -25.39
CA GLY A 126 -15.55 3.35 -25.33
C GLY A 126 -15.72 2.25 -24.29
N ALA A 127 -16.72 2.44 -23.41
CA ALA A 127 -17.14 1.43 -22.46
C ALA A 127 -17.49 0.16 -23.26
N GLY A 128 -16.55 -0.79 -23.28
CA GLY A 128 -16.79 -2.12 -23.83
C GLY A 128 -17.94 -2.81 -23.07
N PRO A 129 -18.42 -3.97 -23.57
CA PRO A 129 -19.53 -4.67 -22.94
C PRO A 129 -19.25 -4.89 -21.45
N HIS A 130 -20.23 -4.58 -20.60
CA HIS A 130 -20.15 -4.82 -19.17
C HIS A 130 -20.06 -6.32 -18.92
N LEU A 131 -18.83 -6.83 -18.74
CA LEU A 131 -18.60 -8.21 -18.33
C LEU A 131 -19.22 -8.46 -16.94
N PRO A 132 -19.72 -9.67 -16.68
CA PRO A 132 -20.32 -9.99 -15.38
C PRO A 132 -19.29 -9.79 -14.26
N PRO A 133 -19.73 -9.22 -13.12
CA PRO A 133 -18.86 -8.98 -11.98
C PRO A 133 -18.35 -10.30 -11.41
N LEU A 134 -17.22 -10.23 -10.70
CA LEU A 134 -16.64 -11.36 -9.97
C LEU A 134 -16.76 -11.12 -8.46
N LEU A 135 -17.01 -12.19 -7.72
CA LEU A 135 -16.85 -12.24 -6.28
C LEU A 135 -15.47 -12.79 -5.94
N ALA A 136 -14.70 -12.03 -5.15
CA ALA A 136 -13.37 -12.43 -4.69
C ALA A 136 -13.29 -12.30 -3.17
N GLY A 137 -12.58 -13.19 -2.49
CA GLY A 137 -12.42 -13.02 -1.05
C GLY A 137 -12.05 -14.26 -0.29
N GLU A 138 -11.78 -14.03 1.00
CA GLU A 138 -11.35 -15.08 1.91
C GLU A 138 -11.94 -14.92 3.31
N ARG A 139 -11.95 -16.04 4.05
CA ARG A 139 -12.06 -16.09 5.50
C ARG A 139 -10.98 -17.03 6.03
N GLY A 140 -10.10 -16.51 6.89
CA GLY A 140 -9.04 -17.30 7.50
C GLY A 140 -8.03 -17.89 6.51
N GLY A 141 -7.84 -17.25 5.36
CA GLY A 141 -6.95 -17.64 4.28
C GLY A 141 -7.62 -18.43 3.15
N VAL A 142 -8.84 -18.92 3.37
CA VAL A 142 -9.56 -19.82 2.45
C VAL A 142 -10.61 -19.06 1.65
N GLN A 143 -10.75 -19.38 0.37
CA GLN A 143 -11.78 -18.82 -0.50
C GLN A 143 -13.19 -19.07 0.08
N ILE A 144 -14.05 -18.05 -0.02
CA ILE A 144 -15.42 -18.14 0.46
C ILE A 144 -16.24 -19.06 -0.49
N PRO A 145 -17.03 -20.00 0.04
CA PRO A 145 -17.89 -20.85 -0.80
C PRO A 145 -18.80 -20.04 -1.71
N GLY A 146 -18.82 -20.43 -2.99
CA GLY A 146 -19.60 -19.78 -4.04
C GLY A 146 -19.01 -18.47 -4.58
N PHE A 147 -17.82 -18.06 -4.15
CA PHE A 147 -17.09 -16.95 -4.78
C PHE A 147 -16.33 -17.45 -6.00
N ASP A 148 -16.08 -16.57 -6.96
CA ASP A 148 -15.34 -16.90 -8.20
C ASP A 148 -13.83 -17.01 -7.96
N LEU A 149 -13.31 -16.21 -7.04
CA LEU A 149 -11.89 -16.01 -6.77
C LEU A 149 -11.59 -16.07 -5.26
N GLY A 150 -10.41 -16.55 -4.91
CA GLY A 150 -9.84 -16.37 -3.57
C GLY A 150 -9.28 -14.97 -3.34
N ASN A 151 -8.36 -14.86 -2.38
CA ASN A 151 -7.57 -13.66 -2.11
C ASN A 151 -6.09 -13.84 -2.47
N SER A 152 -5.76 -14.78 -3.35
CA SER A 152 -4.41 -14.93 -3.89
C SER A 152 -4.18 -13.91 -5.01
N PRO A 153 -3.09 -13.11 -4.97
CA PRO A 153 -2.74 -12.24 -6.09
C PRO A 153 -2.54 -13.04 -7.38
N ARG A 154 -2.04 -14.27 -7.28
CA ARG A 154 -1.74 -15.12 -8.44
C ARG A 154 -2.97 -15.56 -9.20
N GLU A 155 -4.15 -15.54 -8.56
CA GLU A 155 -5.42 -15.82 -9.23
C GLU A 155 -5.90 -14.66 -10.11
N MET A 156 -5.40 -13.45 -9.89
CA MET A 156 -5.80 -12.21 -10.56
C MET A 156 -5.06 -12.06 -11.90
N THR A 157 -5.29 -13.03 -12.80
CA THR A 157 -4.71 -13.06 -14.15
C THR A 157 -5.54 -12.22 -15.13
N PRO A 158 -4.94 -11.63 -16.18
CA PRO A 158 -5.67 -10.86 -17.18
C PRO A 158 -6.87 -11.60 -17.77
N GLU A 159 -6.73 -12.90 -18.02
CA GLU A 159 -7.77 -13.76 -18.59
C GLU A 159 -9.01 -13.84 -17.69
N ARG A 160 -8.80 -13.81 -16.37
CA ARG A 160 -9.88 -13.87 -15.39
C ARG A 160 -10.48 -12.50 -15.11
N VAL A 161 -9.67 -11.44 -14.97
CA VAL A 161 -10.15 -10.17 -14.39
C VAL A 161 -10.28 -8.99 -15.36
N ARG A 162 -9.70 -9.06 -16.56
CA ARG A 162 -9.67 -7.91 -17.47
C ARG A 162 -11.08 -7.43 -17.83
N GLY A 163 -11.28 -6.11 -17.69
CA GLY A 163 -12.55 -5.44 -18.00
C GLY A 163 -13.68 -5.72 -17.01
N ARG A 164 -13.46 -6.56 -15.98
CA ARG A 164 -14.47 -6.92 -14.98
C ARG A 164 -14.37 -6.05 -13.75
N GLU A 165 -15.49 -5.96 -13.05
CA GLU A 165 -15.56 -5.43 -11.70
C GLU A 165 -15.44 -6.58 -10.70
N ILE A 166 -14.72 -6.34 -9.59
CA ILE A 166 -14.50 -7.34 -8.56
C ILE A 166 -15.09 -6.85 -7.24
N TYR A 167 -15.97 -7.65 -6.67
CA TYR A 167 -16.61 -7.40 -5.38
C TYR A 167 -15.86 -8.23 -4.36
N VAL A 168 -15.11 -7.55 -3.49
CA VAL A 168 -14.16 -8.20 -2.59
C VAL A 168 -14.59 -8.13 -1.13
N THR A 169 -14.41 -9.22 -0.40
CA THR A 169 -14.41 -9.20 1.07
C THR A 169 -13.23 -9.99 1.62
N THR A 170 -12.60 -9.43 2.64
CA THR A 170 -11.43 -10.03 3.32
C THR A 170 -11.60 -9.89 4.82
N THR A 171 -10.85 -10.66 5.59
CA THR A 171 -10.90 -10.65 7.05
C THR A 171 -10.42 -9.30 7.61
N ASN A 172 -9.34 -8.72 7.06
CA ASN A 172 -8.68 -7.53 7.61
C ASN A 172 -8.67 -6.34 6.64
N GLY A 173 -8.18 -6.51 5.41
CA GLY A 173 -7.92 -5.42 4.47
C GLY A 173 -9.10 -4.48 4.19
N THR A 174 -10.31 -5.02 3.95
CA THR A 174 -11.50 -4.18 3.73
C THR A 174 -11.82 -3.28 4.92
N ARG A 175 -11.55 -3.73 6.15
CA ARG A 175 -11.72 -2.92 7.37
C ARG A 175 -10.71 -1.79 7.43
N ALA A 176 -9.45 -2.05 7.08
CA ALA A 176 -8.41 -1.03 7.02
C ALA A 176 -8.76 0.06 6.00
N ILE A 177 -9.17 -0.34 4.79
CA ILE A 177 -9.59 0.58 3.73
C ILE A 177 -10.76 1.47 4.19
N LEU A 178 -11.83 0.85 4.72
CA LEU A 178 -13.03 1.60 5.12
C LEU A 178 -12.78 2.50 6.33
N ARG A 179 -11.91 2.09 7.26
CA ARG A 179 -11.53 2.95 8.39
C ARG A 179 -10.66 4.13 7.94
N ALA A 180 -9.71 3.89 7.02
CA ALA A 180 -8.87 4.92 6.45
C ALA A 180 -9.66 5.94 5.59
N ALA A 181 -10.79 5.53 5.01
CA ALA A 181 -11.64 6.39 4.18
C ALA A 181 -12.19 7.62 4.91
N ALA A 182 -12.28 7.58 6.25
CA ALA A 182 -12.66 8.74 7.05
C ALA A 182 -11.63 9.89 6.99
N LEU A 183 -10.40 9.61 6.52
CA LEU A 183 -9.30 10.58 6.41
C LEU A 183 -9.20 11.22 5.01
N GLY A 184 -9.98 10.75 4.04
CA GLY A 184 -9.92 11.20 2.64
C GLY A 184 -9.69 10.06 1.64
N PRO A 185 -9.18 10.36 0.43
CA PRO A 185 -8.81 9.33 -0.55
C PRO A 185 -7.79 8.34 0.03
N VAL A 186 -8.02 7.04 -0.19
CA VAL A 186 -7.15 5.99 0.38
C VAL A 186 -6.38 5.30 -0.74
N TYR A 187 -5.06 5.42 -0.75
CA TYR A 187 -4.22 4.59 -1.62
C TYR A 187 -4.02 3.21 -1.00
N LEU A 188 -3.94 2.16 -1.81
CA LEU A 188 -3.60 0.82 -1.30
C LEU A 188 -2.16 0.52 -1.68
N ALA A 189 -1.33 0.32 -0.67
CA ALA A 189 0.08 0.01 -0.84
C ALA A 189 0.40 -1.39 -0.35
N ALA A 190 1.23 -2.07 -1.12
CA ALA A 190 1.95 -3.27 -0.78
C ALA A 190 3.39 -3.15 -1.30
N LEU A 191 4.26 -4.10 -0.95
CA LEU A 191 5.63 -4.14 -1.48
C LEU A 191 5.65 -4.18 -3.01
N VAL A 192 4.73 -4.94 -3.61
CA VAL A 192 4.67 -5.15 -5.05
C VAL A 192 4.39 -3.88 -5.87
N ASN A 193 3.76 -2.86 -5.28
CA ASN A 193 3.37 -1.63 -5.97
C ASN A 193 3.82 -0.35 -5.25
N ARG A 194 4.76 -0.49 -4.31
CA ARG A 194 5.22 0.59 -3.44
C ARG A 194 5.64 1.84 -4.23
N ALA A 195 6.53 1.72 -5.22
CA ALA A 195 7.05 2.85 -5.98
C ALA A 195 5.95 3.69 -6.64
N ALA A 196 4.94 3.05 -7.23
CA ALA A 196 3.82 3.72 -7.86
C ALA A 196 2.97 4.51 -6.83
N VAL A 197 2.79 3.96 -5.64
CA VAL A 197 2.08 4.68 -4.55
C VAL A 197 2.93 5.82 -4.02
N VAL A 198 4.25 5.63 -3.84
CA VAL A 198 5.18 6.71 -3.46
C VAL A 198 5.14 7.84 -4.51
N ASP A 199 5.05 7.54 -5.81
CA ASP A 199 4.91 8.55 -6.88
C ASP A 199 3.66 9.40 -6.70
N ARG A 200 2.52 8.75 -6.42
CA ARG A 200 1.24 9.44 -6.20
C ARG A 200 1.29 10.31 -4.94
N LEU A 201 1.78 9.79 -3.83
CA LEU A 201 1.86 10.53 -2.57
C LEU A 201 2.84 11.71 -2.66
N ALA A 202 3.98 11.51 -3.32
CA ALA A 202 4.94 12.57 -3.59
C ALA A 202 4.34 13.71 -4.41
N ALA A 203 3.52 13.39 -5.42
CA ALA A 203 2.85 14.38 -6.25
C ALA A 203 1.74 15.15 -5.52
N LEU A 204 1.13 14.57 -4.47
CA LEU A 204 0.16 15.28 -3.65
C LEU A 204 0.79 16.38 -2.79
N GLY A 205 2.04 16.19 -2.35
CA GLY A 205 2.74 17.17 -1.52
C GLY A 205 2.03 17.46 -0.20
N ALA A 206 1.38 16.45 0.38
CA ALA A 206 0.59 16.59 1.60
C ALA A 206 0.90 15.49 2.62
N ASP A 207 0.60 15.77 3.87
CA ASP A 207 0.65 14.86 5.00
C ASP A 207 -0.09 13.53 4.73
N VAL A 208 0.44 12.42 5.24
CA VAL A 208 -0.05 11.06 4.95
C VAL A 208 -0.26 10.25 6.24
N ALA A 209 -1.38 9.55 6.33
CA ALA A 209 -1.63 8.55 7.36
C ALA A 209 -1.63 7.13 6.74
N VAL A 210 -0.72 6.28 7.22
CA VAL A 210 -0.63 4.87 6.85
C VAL A 210 -1.35 4.02 7.89
N VAL A 211 -2.31 3.24 7.46
CA VAL A 211 -3.19 2.39 8.28
C VAL A 211 -2.95 0.95 7.88
N CYS A 212 -2.22 0.22 8.72
CA CYS A 212 -2.00 -1.21 8.55
C CYS A 212 -3.28 -1.97 8.93
N ALA A 213 -3.55 -3.08 8.24
CA ALA A 213 -4.72 -3.90 8.50
C ALA A 213 -4.56 -4.73 9.77
N GLY A 214 -3.36 -5.26 10.00
CA GLY A 214 -3.09 -6.13 11.13
C GLY A 214 -3.80 -7.47 11.00
N GLY A 215 -3.86 -8.23 12.10
CA GLY A 215 -4.56 -9.51 12.16
C GLY A 215 -5.09 -9.79 13.56
N GLN A 216 -6.37 -10.17 13.65
CA GLN A 216 -7.03 -10.49 14.93
C GLN A 216 -6.90 -9.39 16.01
N GLY A 217 -6.88 -8.11 15.58
CA GLY A 217 -6.74 -6.96 16.47
C GLY A 217 -5.30 -6.69 16.95
N ALA A 218 -4.30 -7.45 16.49
CA ALA A 218 -2.89 -7.20 16.74
C ALA A 218 -2.20 -6.70 15.47
N PHE A 219 -1.01 -6.11 15.63
CA PHE A 219 -0.20 -5.70 14.49
C PHE A 219 0.27 -6.91 13.68
N SER A 220 0.42 -6.71 12.38
CA SER A 220 1.03 -7.68 11.47
C SER A 220 2.45 -7.22 11.14
N LEU A 221 3.44 -8.10 11.28
CA LEU A 221 4.84 -7.75 11.04
C LEU A 221 5.09 -7.43 9.55
N GLU A 222 4.49 -8.19 8.64
CA GLU A 222 4.55 -7.91 7.21
C GLU A 222 3.92 -6.56 6.83
N ASP A 223 2.82 -6.15 7.49
CA ASP A 223 2.18 -4.87 7.24
C ASP A 223 3.04 -3.70 7.73
N ILE A 224 3.65 -3.82 8.92
CA ILE A 224 4.58 -2.81 9.44
C ILE A 224 5.80 -2.67 8.52
N VAL A 225 6.33 -3.78 8.00
CA VAL A 225 7.42 -3.73 7.02
C VAL A 225 6.96 -3.12 5.70
N GLY A 226 5.74 -3.40 5.25
CA GLY A 226 5.12 -2.72 4.11
C GLY A 226 5.01 -1.21 4.30
N ALA A 227 4.57 -0.76 5.48
CA ALA A 227 4.54 0.65 5.85
C ALA A 227 5.95 1.25 5.85
N GLY A 228 6.91 0.55 6.43
CA GLY A 228 8.32 0.95 6.45
C GLY A 228 8.89 1.15 5.04
N ALA A 229 8.58 0.24 4.12
CA ALA A 229 8.99 0.35 2.72
C ALA A 229 8.44 1.61 2.05
N LEU A 230 7.17 1.94 2.30
CA LEU A 230 6.52 3.14 1.77
C LEU A 230 7.16 4.41 2.34
N VAL A 231 7.33 4.50 3.66
CA VAL A 231 7.95 5.65 4.33
C VAL A 231 9.40 5.84 3.87
N ASP A 232 10.17 4.75 3.77
CA ASP A 232 11.54 4.77 3.25
C ASP A 232 11.59 5.27 1.81
N GLY A 233 10.66 4.85 0.96
CA GLY A 233 10.55 5.31 -0.42
C GLY A 233 10.25 6.80 -0.54
N LEU A 234 9.39 7.35 0.32
CA LEU A 234 9.13 8.80 0.39
C LEU A 234 10.37 9.56 0.88
N ALA A 235 11.02 9.07 1.93
CA ALA A 235 12.24 9.66 2.48
C ALA A 235 13.39 9.68 1.46
N ALA A 236 13.54 8.63 0.64
CA ALA A 236 14.52 8.56 -0.44
C ALA A 236 14.33 9.63 -1.52
N ARG A 237 13.14 10.23 -1.62
CA ARG A 237 12.84 11.37 -2.50
C ARG A 237 13.05 12.73 -1.83
N GLY A 238 13.49 12.75 -0.57
CA GLY A 238 13.55 13.94 0.26
C GLY A 238 12.17 14.45 0.65
N ILE A 239 11.18 13.55 0.76
CA ILE A 239 9.79 13.90 1.05
C ILE A 239 9.40 13.34 2.41
N GLY A 240 8.99 14.25 3.28
CA GLY A 240 8.37 13.95 4.56
C GLY A 240 9.31 13.37 5.62
N VAL A 241 8.83 13.41 6.85
CA VAL A 241 9.51 12.89 8.04
C VAL A 241 8.54 12.03 8.85
N PRO A 242 9.04 11.05 9.63
CA PRO A 242 8.21 10.28 10.55
C PRO A 242 7.36 11.16 11.45
N GLY A 243 6.05 10.94 11.40
CA GLY A 243 5.05 11.66 12.19
C GLY A 243 4.90 11.12 13.62
N ASN A 244 5.25 9.84 13.82
CA ASN A 244 5.24 9.12 15.09
C ASN A 244 6.35 8.05 15.16
N ASP A 245 6.60 7.51 16.35
CA ASP A 245 7.66 6.52 16.60
C ASP A 245 7.49 5.25 15.77
N LEU A 246 6.24 4.83 15.53
CA LEU A 246 5.98 3.64 14.72
C LEU A 246 6.43 3.83 13.27
N ALA A 247 6.31 5.03 12.69
CA ALA A 247 6.85 5.30 11.36
C ALA A 247 8.38 5.15 11.30
N LEU A 248 9.09 5.58 12.35
CA LEU A 248 10.54 5.40 12.46
C LEU A 248 10.91 3.91 12.62
N ALA A 249 10.21 3.20 13.51
CA ALA A 249 10.42 1.77 13.75
C ALA A 249 10.15 0.94 12.49
N ALA A 250 9.09 1.27 11.74
CA ALA A 250 8.73 0.60 10.49
C ALA A 250 9.86 0.70 9.44
N VAL A 251 10.45 1.89 9.26
CA VAL A 251 11.59 2.07 8.34
C VAL A 251 12.79 1.22 8.76
N ALA A 252 13.11 1.18 10.07
CA ALA A 252 14.20 0.37 10.58
C ALA A 252 13.96 -1.13 10.33
N LEU A 253 12.74 -1.62 10.55
CA LEU A 253 12.35 -3.01 10.28
C LEU A 253 12.44 -3.33 8.78
N PHE A 254 11.93 -2.45 7.91
CA PHE A 254 12.03 -2.65 6.47
C PHE A 254 13.48 -2.74 6.01
N ARG A 255 14.33 -1.78 6.38
CA ARG A 255 15.76 -1.78 6.00
C ARG A 255 16.51 -3.01 6.51
N HIS A 256 16.12 -3.54 7.67
CA HIS A 256 16.70 -4.79 8.17
C HIS A 256 16.33 -6.02 7.32
N TRP A 257 15.11 -6.03 6.75
CA TRP A 257 14.54 -7.18 6.06
C TRP A 257 14.47 -7.04 4.53
N GLU A 258 14.77 -5.89 3.92
CA GLU A 258 14.52 -5.62 2.49
C GLU A 258 15.15 -6.65 1.54
N GLY A 259 16.32 -7.21 1.90
CA GLY A 259 16.97 -8.29 1.13
C GLY A 259 16.46 -9.71 1.42
N ARG A 260 15.55 -9.87 2.39
CA ARG A 260 15.10 -11.15 2.95
C ARG A 260 13.58 -11.15 3.26
N LEU A 261 12.78 -10.37 2.54
CA LEU A 261 11.34 -10.22 2.80
C LEU A 261 10.57 -11.55 2.69
N ALA A 262 10.93 -12.39 1.73
CA ALA A 262 10.32 -13.71 1.57
C ALA A 262 10.66 -14.65 2.74
N GLU A 263 11.86 -14.50 3.34
CA GLU A 263 12.26 -15.22 4.55
C GLU A 263 11.43 -14.73 5.75
N LEU A 264 11.30 -13.42 5.92
CA LEU A 264 10.48 -12.79 6.95
C LEU A 264 9.05 -13.29 6.90
N PHE A 265 8.42 -13.25 5.71
CA PHE A 265 7.00 -13.60 5.56
C PHE A 265 6.73 -15.04 5.98
N ARG A 266 7.66 -15.97 5.75
CA ARG A 266 7.54 -17.35 6.23
C ARG A 266 7.60 -17.48 7.76
N GLN A 267 8.16 -16.48 8.46
CA GLN A 267 8.30 -16.45 9.91
C GLN A 267 7.14 -15.75 10.61
N THR A 268 6.33 -14.93 9.93
CA THR A 268 5.21 -14.22 10.56
C THR A 268 4.05 -15.17 10.85
N ASP A 269 3.23 -14.83 11.86
CA ASP A 269 2.10 -15.68 12.26
C ASP A 269 1.11 -15.90 11.11
N HIS A 270 0.78 -14.84 10.36
CA HIS A 270 -0.10 -14.94 9.21
C HIS A 270 0.55 -15.72 8.06
N GLY A 271 1.84 -15.51 7.80
CA GLY A 271 2.54 -16.24 6.75
C GLY A 271 2.69 -17.73 7.04
N ARG A 272 2.94 -18.15 8.29
CA ARG A 272 2.93 -19.57 8.68
C ARG A 272 1.57 -20.22 8.43
N ARG A 273 0.48 -19.52 8.74
CA ARG A 273 -0.88 -19.99 8.42
C ARG A 273 -1.09 -20.15 6.91
N LEU A 274 -0.57 -19.24 6.09
CA LEU A 274 -0.64 -19.38 4.63
C LEU A 274 0.20 -20.57 4.13
N LEU A 275 1.34 -20.88 4.76
CA LEU A 275 2.12 -22.08 4.45
C LEU A 275 1.34 -23.37 4.72
N GLU A 276 0.64 -23.44 5.86
CA GLU A 276 -0.23 -24.58 6.22
C GLU A 276 -1.35 -24.80 5.20
N LEU A 277 -1.83 -23.72 4.57
CA LEU A 277 -2.82 -23.74 3.50
C LEU A 277 -2.23 -24.03 2.11
N GLY A 278 -0.93 -24.28 1.98
CA GLY A 278 -0.25 -24.54 0.70
C GLY A 278 -0.04 -23.29 -0.16
N LEU A 279 -0.14 -22.09 0.43
CA LEU A 279 -0.07 -20.80 -0.28
C LEU A 279 1.35 -20.18 -0.23
N ALA A 280 2.39 -20.99 -0.18
CA ALA A 280 3.78 -20.53 -0.11
C ALA A 280 4.16 -19.57 -1.25
N ALA A 281 3.67 -19.83 -2.46
CA ALA A 281 3.94 -18.99 -3.62
C ALA A 281 3.29 -17.60 -3.54
N ASP A 282 2.25 -17.41 -2.71
CA ASP A 282 1.69 -16.07 -2.45
C ASP A 282 2.65 -15.26 -1.58
N LEU A 283 3.34 -15.89 -0.63
CA LEU A 283 4.35 -15.21 0.19
C LEU A 283 5.50 -14.70 -0.68
N ASP A 284 5.98 -15.54 -1.61
CA ASP A 284 7.04 -15.18 -2.55
C ASP A 284 6.59 -14.04 -3.47
N TRP A 285 5.34 -14.08 -3.93
CA TRP A 285 4.78 -13.02 -4.76
C TRP A 285 4.70 -11.69 -4.00
N CYS A 286 4.09 -11.69 -2.81
CA CYS A 286 3.91 -10.48 -2.01
C CYS A 286 5.23 -9.89 -1.50
N ALA A 287 6.30 -10.68 -1.42
CA ALA A 287 7.63 -10.22 -1.00
C ALA A 287 8.39 -9.45 -2.10
N ARG A 288 7.91 -9.46 -3.36
CA ARG A 288 8.56 -8.74 -4.46
C ARG A 288 8.36 -7.23 -4.29
N LEU A 289 9.40 -6.47 -4.60
CA LEU A 289 9.38 -5.01 -4.58
C LEU A 289 9.10 -4.44 -5.96
N ASP A 290 8.15 -3.52 -6.05
CA ASP A 290 7.95 -2.61 -7.19
C ASP A 290 7.75 -3.30 -8.56
N VAL A 291 7.13 -4.48 -8.57
CA VAL A 291 6.86 -5.25 -9.80
C VAL A 291 5.55 -4.84 -10.49
N LEU A 292 4.70 -4.06 -9.83
CA LEU A 292 3.41 -3.57 -10.34
C LEU A 292 3.40 -2.04 -10.39
N PRO A 293 3.48 -1.41 -11.59
CA PRO A 293 3.39 0.04 -11.76
C PRO A 293 1.94 0.53 -11.69
N VAL A 294 1.24 0.26 -10.58
CA VAL A 294 -0.15 0.69 -10.36
C VAL A 294 -0.34 1.24 -8.95
N ALA A 295 -1.07 2.34 -8.82
CA ALA A 295 -1.43 2.90 -7.53
C ALA A 295 -2.95 2.84 -7.34
N PRO A 296 -3.50 1.77 -6.72
CA PRO A 296 -4.92 1.71 -6.44
C PRO A 296 -5.34 2.84 -5.50
N CYS A 297 -6.47 3.49 -5.78
CA CYS A 297 -7.08 4.49 -4.92
C CYS A 297 -8.56 4.18 -4.70
N TYR A 298 -8.96 4.10 -3.44
CA TYR A 298 -10.34 4.01 -2.99
C TYR A 298 -10.95 5.41 -2.89
N ARG A 299 -12.09 5.61 -3.56
CA ARG A 299 -12.98 6.76 -3.45
C ARG A 299 -14.42 6.30 -3.58
N GLU A 300 -15.30 6.76 -2.69
CA GLU A 300 -16.76 6.57 -2.80
C GLU A 300 -17.19 5.11 -3.05
N GLY A 301 -16.61 4.17 -2.30
CA GLY A 301 -16.97 2.74 -2.40
C GLY A 301 -16.27 1.98 -3.54
N ARG A 302 -15.40 2.63 -4.33
CA ARG A 302 -14.75 2.03 -5.49
C ARG A 302 -13.24 2.22 -5.45
N ILE A 303 -12.51 1.18 -5.81
CA ILE A 303 -11.05 1.18 -5.95
C ILE A 303 -10.72 1.11 -7.44
N THR A 304 -9.94 2.07 -7.94
CA THR A 304 -9.50 2.14 -9.34
C THR A 304 -8.00 2.40 -9.40
N ALA A 305 -7.37 2.13 -10.54
CA ALA A 305 -5.98 2.55 -10.77
C ALA A 305 -5.94 4.09 -10.87
N ALA A 306 -5.21 4.74 -9.97
CA ALA A 306 -5.04 6.20 -9.93
C ALA A 306 -3.88 6.67 -10.80
#